data_AF-A0A7Z9JZS5-F1
#
_entry.id   AF-A0A7Z9JZS5-F1
#
_cell.length_a   1.000
_cell.length_b   1.000
_cell.length_c   1.000
_cell.angle_alpha   90.00
_cell.angle_beta   90.00
_cell.angle_gamma   90.00
#
_symmetry.space_group_name_H-M   'P 1'
#
loop_
_entity.id
_entity.type
_entity.pdbx_description
1 polymer ?
#
loop_
_entity_poly.entity_id
_entity_poly.type
_entity_poly.pdbx_seq_one_letter_code
_entity_poly.pdbx_strand_id
1 'polypeptide(L)'
;MISLAGEIAEGMVFANGSCSHMSESLDVLPPEKRNDQNFFIGNMIPTCVYEDESVAAEVNRKTLVPYTLLENYRNYWKEAGYEE
;
A
#
# COMPACT_ATOMS: atom_id res chain seq x y z
N MET A 1 -13.37 0.99 -0.46
CA MET A 1 -12.90 -0.27 -1.10
C MET A 1 -12.59 -1.35 -0.08
N ILE A 2 -11.85 -1.06 1.01
CA ILE A 2 -11.49 -2.06 2.03
C ILE A 2 -12.71 -2.74 2.67
N SER A 3 -13.67 -1.96 3.20
CA SER A 3 -14.93 -2.51 3.78
C SER A 3 -15.65 -3.43 2.78
N LEU A 4 -15.85 -2.94 1.55
CA LEU A 4 -16.51 -3.71 0.50
C LEU A 4 -15.77 -5.03 0.20
N ALA A 5 -14.42 -5.03 0.16
CA ALA A 5 -13.66 -6.26 -0.03
C ALA A 5 -13.89 -7.25 1.13
N GLY A 6 -14.01 -6.77 2.37
CA GLY A 6 -14.41 -7.59 3.51
C GLY A 6 -15.82 -8.20 3.36
N GLU A 7 -16.73 -7.51 2.68
CA GLU A 7 -18.09 -7.99 2.46
C GLU A 7 -18.19 -9.04 1.34
N ILE A 8 -17.50 -8.84 0.21
CA ILE A 8 -17.78 -9.60 -1.02
C ILE A 8 -16.60 -10.40 -1.58
N ALA A 9 -15.38 -10.23 -1.07
CA ALA A 9 -14.19 -10.82 -1.65
C ALA A 9 -13.54 -11.89 -0.74
N GLU A 10 -12.58 -12.62 -1.32
CA GLU A 10 -11.71 -13.59 -0.63
C GLU A 10 -10.36 -12.95 -0.26
N GLY A 11 -10.18 -11.66 -0.56
CA GLY A 11 -8.97 -10.93 -0.24
C GLY A 11 -8.97 -9.52 -0.83
N MET A 12 -7.89 -8.79 -0.54
CA MET A 12 -7.63 -7.47 -1.10
C MET A 12 -6.14 -7.24 -1.33
N VAL A 13 -5.85 -6.37 -2.30
CA VAL A 13 -4.49 -5.93 -2.60
C VAL A 13 -4.44 -4.42 -2.55
N PHE A 14 -3.57 -3.89 -1.70
CA PHE A 14 -3.18 -2.48 -1.74
C PHE A 14 -2.26 -2.24 -2.94
N ALA A 15 -2.44 -1.13 -3.63
CA ALA A 15 -1.43 -0.62 -4.56
C ALA A 15 -0.65 0.47 -3.81
N ASN A 16 0.63 0.20 -3.53
CA ASN A 16 1.54 1.12 -2.83
C ASN A 16 1.04 1.58 -1.45
N GLY A 17 0.50 0.65 -0.65
CA GLY A 17 0.10 0.95 0.72
C GLY A 17 1.30 1.41 1.56
N SER A 18 1.12 2.50 2.31
CA SER A 18 2.10 3.00 3.27
C SER A 18 2.21 2.05 4.45
N CYS A 19 3.43 1.73 4.85
CA CYS A 19 3.69 0.94 6.06
C CYS A 19 3.22 1.70 7.33
N SER A 20 3.41 3.02 7.39
CA SER A 20 3.04 3.85 8.54
C SER A 20 1.53 3.98 8.76
N HIS A 21 0.73 3.78 7.71
CA HIS A 21 -0.73 3.96 7.71
C HIS A 21 -1.50 2.64 7.57
N MET A 22 -0.77 1.52 7.60
CA MET A 22 -1.36 0.22 7.32
C MET A 22 -2.28 -0.22 8.45
N SER A 23 -1.99 0.15 9.70
CA SER A 23 -2.85 -0.20 10.84
C SER A 23 -4.23 0.42 10.66
N GLU A 24 -4.28 1.72 10.40
CA GLU A 24 -5.49 2.52 10.17
C GLU A 24 -6.26 2.00 8.95
N SER A 25 -5.55 1.68 7.88
CA SER A 25 -6.15 1.09 6.67
C SER A 25 -6.81 -0.27 6.97
N LEU A 26 -6.15 -1.13 7.75
CA LEU A 26 -6.66 -2.45 8.11
C LEU A 26 -7.76 -2.42 9.17
N ASP A 27 -7.88 -1.34 9.95
CA ASP A 27 -8.98 -1.15 10.91
C ASP A 27 -10.34 -0.96 10.21
N VAL A 28 -10.35 -0.62 8.92
CA VAL A 28 -11.56 -0.54 8.09
C VAL A 28 -12.09 -1.93 7.72
N LEU A 29 -11.26 -2.98 7.75
CA LEU A 29 -11.68 -4.34 7.45
C LEU A 29 -12.42 -4.93 8.66
N PRO A 30 -13.57 -5.62 8.47
CA PRO A 30 -14.25 -6.29 9.57
C PRO A 30 -13.31 -7.21 10.35
N PRO A 31 -13.34 -7.22 11.69
CA PRO A 31 -12.42 -8.03 12.49
C PRO A 31 -12.46 -9.52 12.16
N GLU A 32 -13.62 -10.07 11.75
CA GLU A 32 -13.69 -11.47 11.35
C GLU A 32 -12.85 -11.75 10.11
N LYS A 33 -12.89 -10.85 9.12
CA LYS A 33 -12.13 -10.97 7.86
C LYS A 33 -10.65 -10.68 8.06
N ARG A 34 -10.30 -9.71 8.90
CA ARG A 34 -8.90 -9.38 9.22
C ARG A 34 -8.16 -10.55 9.89
N ASN A 35 -8.87 -11.34 10.69
CA ASN A 35 -8.31 -12.48 11.43
C ASN A 35 -8.52 -13.82 10.71
N ASP A 36 -9.20 -13.84 9.55
CA ASP A 36 -9.41 -15.05 8.75
C ASP A 36 -8.14 -15.40 7.97
N GLN A 37 -7.57 -16.57 8.26
CA GLN A 37 -6.36 -17.06 7.58
C GLN A 37 -6.57 -17.34 6.08
N ASN A 38 -7.83 -17.48 5.65
CA ASN A 38 -8.16 -17.69 4.23
C ASN A 38 -8.36 -16.36 3.48
N PHE A 39 -8.47 -15.23 4.19
CA PHE A 39 -8.63 -13.93 3.55
C PHE A 39 -7.27 -13.34 3.19
N PHE A 40 -6.98 -13.24 1.89
CA PHE A 40 -5.69 -12.75 1.43
C PHE A 40 -5.55 -11.23 1.60
N ILE A 41 -4.45 -10.78 2.21
CA ILE A 41 -4.10 -9.35 2.32
C ILE A 41 -2.72 -9.15 1.70
N GLY A 42 -2.67 -8.48 0.55
CA GLY A 42 -1.43 -8.19 -0.16
C GLY A 42 -1.17 -6.70 -0.30
N ASN A 43 0.10 -6.32 -0.50
CA ASN A 43 0.49 -4.99 -0.93
C ASN A 43 1.41 -5.11 -2.15
N MET A 44 0.95 -4.61 -3.29
CA MET A 44 1.73 -4.54 -4.52
C MET A 44 2.47 -3.20 -4.55
N ILE A 45 3.80 -3.25 -4.56
CA ILE A 45 4.68 -2.08 -4.56
C ILE A 45 5.82 -2.27 -5.57
N PRO A 46 6.21 -1.23 -6.35
CA PRO A 46 7.44 -1.24 -7.12
C PRO A 46 8.62 -1.63 -6.25
N THR A 47 9.33 -2.67 -6.67
CA THR A 47 10.42 -3.28 -5.92
C THR A 47 11.59 -3.45 -6.87
N CYS A 48 12.76 -2.94 -6.46
CA CYS A 48 14.02 -3.16 -7.15
C CYS A 48 14.98 -3.86 -6.18
N VAL A 49 15.53 -5.00 -6.59
CA VAL A 49 16.52 -5.76 -5.82
C VAL A 49 17.80 -5.80 -6.63
N TYR A 50 18.89 -5.30 -6.04
CA TYR A 50 20.21 -5.25 -6.65
C TYR A 50 21.27 -5.32 -5.56
N GLU A 51 22.52 -5.68 -5.90
CA GLU A 51 23.60 -5.81 -4.90
C GLU A 51 23.97 -4.47 -4.27
N ASP A 52 23.88 -3.38 -5.03
CA ASP A 52 24.10 -2.01 -4.54
C ASP A 52 22.76 -1.32 -4.25
N GLU A 53 22.51 -1.04 -2.97
CA GLU A 53 21.27 -0.38 -2.50
C GLU A 53 21.07 1.00 -3.12
N SER A 54 22.14 1.77 -3.32
CA SER A 54 22.03 3.12 -3.90
C SER A 54 21.57 3.07 -5.35
N VAL A 55 22.08 2.10 -6.11
CA VAL A 55 21.67 1.83 -7.49
C VAL A 55 20.22 1.34 -7.52
N ALA A 56 19.84 0.40 -6.63
CA ALA A 56 18.46 -0.07 -6.50
C ALA A 56 17.49 1.07 -6.18
N ALA A 57 17.86 1.95 -5.25
CA ALA A 57 17.04 3.09 -4.84
C ALA A 57 16.88 4.11 -5.97
N GLU A 58 17.93 4.39 -6.75
CA GLU A 58 17.84 5.29 -7.91
C GLU A 58 16.91 4.74 -8.99
N VAL A 59 16.98 3.43 -9.27
CA VAL A 59 16.08 2.76 -10.23
C VAL A 59 14.64 2.74 -9.71
N ASN A 60 14.43 2.36 -8.44
CA ASN A 60 13.09 2.33 -7.84
C ASN A 60 12.45 3.72 -7.74
N ARG A 61 13.25 4.78 -7.54
CA ARG A 61 12.78 6.16 -7.58
C ARG A 61 12.15 6.49 -8.92
N LYS A 62 12.73 6.04 -10.04
CA LYS A 62 12.19 6.29 -11.40
C LYS A 62 10.80 5.68 -11.58
N THR A 63 10.51 4.55 -10.91
CA THR A 63 9.18 3.92 -10.94
C THR A 63 8.18 4.57 -9.98
N LEU A 64 8.64 5.24 -8.92
CA LEU A 64 7.78 5.88 -7.91
C LEU A 64 7.42 7.33 -8.23
N VAL A 65 8.31 8.09 -8.89
CA VAL A 65 8.09 9.51 -9.23
C VAL A 65 6.75 9.77 -9.95
N PRO A 66 6.29 8.96 -10.92
CA PRO A 66 4.99 9.20 -11.56
C PRO A 66 3.82 9.17 -10.56
N TYR A 67 3.89 8.34 -9.52
CA TYR A 67 2.84 8.27 -8.49
C TYR A 67 2.80 9.52 -7.62
N THR A 68 3.95 10.18 -7.39
CA THR A 68 4.01 11.43 -6.62
C THR A 68 3.33 12.60 -7.35
N LEU A 69 3.06 12.46 -8.64
CA LEU A 69 2.34 13.46 -9.44
C LEU A 69 0.83 13.25 -9.43
N LEU A 70 0.35 12.08 -8.99
CA LEU A 70 -1.07 11.77 -8.94
C LEU A 70 -1.70 12.32 -7.65
N GLU A 71 -2.79 13.07 -7.80
CA GLU A 71 -3.44 13.75 -6.68
C GLU A 71 -3.93 12.80 -5.58
N ASN A 72 -4.55 11.68 -5.98
CA ASN A 72 -5.03 10.67 -5.04
C ASN A 72 -3.91 10.02 -4.22
N TYR A 73 -2.73 9.82 -4.83
CA TYR A 73 -1.56 9.30 -4.13
C TYR A 73 -0.99 10.30 -3.14
N ARG A 74 -0.89 11.57 -3.53
CA ARG A 74 -0.45 12.64 -2.61
C ARG A 74 -1.39 12.79 -1.43
N ASN A 75 -2.70 12.74 -1.67
CA ASN A 75 -3.69 12.82 -0.59
C ASN A 75 -3.54 11.66 0.39
N TYR A 76 -3.37 10.43 -0.13
CA TYR A 76 -3.11 9.25 0.70
C TYR A 76 -1.82 9.37 1.52
N TRP A 77 -0.72 9.84 0.93
CA TRP A 77 0.53 10.00 1.67
C TRP A 77 0.47 11.13 2.69
N LYS A 78 -0.26 12.22 2.42
CA LYS A 78 -0.53 13.27 3.42
C LYS A 78 -1.35 12.73 4.59
N GLU A 79 -2.36 11.91 4.32
CA GLU A 79 -3.12 11.20 5.37
C GLU A 79 -2.22 10.27 6.20
N ALA A 80 -1.27 9.60 5.55
CA ALA A 80 -0.27 8.74 6.18
C ALA A 80 0.86 9.49 6.93
N GLY A 81 0.81 10.83 6.97
CA GLY A 81 1.75 11.68 7.71
C GLY A 81 3.00 12.12 6.93
N TYR A 82 3.04 11.94 5.61
CA TYR A 82 4.14 12.43 4.78
C TYR A 82 3.90 13.88 4.33
N GLU A 83 4.97 14.67 4.28
CA GLU A 83 4.97 16.08 3.87
C GLU A 83 5.48 16.28 2.42
N GLU A 84 5.41 17.52 1.92
CA GLU A 84 5.80 17.92 0.55
C GLU A 84 7.33 18.01 0.34
#